data_AF-A0A259CRW0-F1
#
_entry.id   AF-A0A259CRW0-F1
#
_cell.length_a   1.000
_cell.length_b   1.000
_cell.length_c   1.000
_cell.angle_alpha   90.00
_cell.angle_beta   90.00
_cell.angle_gamma   90.00
#
_symmetry.space_group_name_H-M   'P 1'
#
loop_
_entity.id
_entity.type
_entity.pdbx_description
1 polymer ?
#
loop_
_entity_poly.entity_id
_entity_poly.type
_entity_poly.pdbx_seq_one_letter_code
_entity_poly.pdbx_strand_id
1 'polypeptide(L)'
;MELSVEFFPPKTPEGESKLHVVRERFSETLKPAFYSVTFGAGGSTQSGTLKVVSDIHAAGAAVAPHLSCVGSSRESVREMLK
;
A
#
# COMPACT_ATOMS: atom_id res chain seq x y z
N MET A 1 21.49 8.03 3.35
CA MET A 1 20.20 8.51 3.87
C MET A 1 19.16 7.52 3.41
N GLU A 2 18.48 6.84 4.33
CA GLU A 2 17.38 5.94 3.95
C GLU A 2 16.12 6.79 3.71
N LEU A 3 15.43 6.52 2.61
CA LEU A 3 14.23 7.23 2.18
C LEU A 3 13.12 6.20 1.96
N SER A 4 11.91 6.53 2.39
CA SER A 4 10.70 5.78 2.08
C SER A 4 9.64 6.71 1.48
N VAL A 5 8.68 6.12 0.77
CA VAL A 5 7.55 6.84 0.19
C VAL A 5 6.24 6.18 0.60
N GLU A 6 5.28 6.99 1.03
CA GLU A 6 3.94 6.52 1.40
C GLU A 6 2.92 6.79 0.29
N PHE A 7 2.08 5.80 0.00
CA PHE A 7 0.93 5.90 -0.89
C PHE A 7 -0.39 5.69 -0.15
N PHE A 8 -1.48 6.18 -0.75
CA PHE A 8 -2.84 5.81 -0.39
C PHE A 8 -3.50 5.02 -1.51
N PRO A 9 -4.36 4.04 -1.18
CA PRO A 9 -5.03 3.22 -2.18
C PRO A 9 -6.00 4.07 -3.01
N PRO A 10 -5.85 4.11 -4.35
CA PRO A 10 -6.78 4.80 -5.22
C PRO A 10 -8.17 4.14 -5.18
N LYS A 11 -9.20 4.93 -5.50
CA LYS A 11 -10.59 4.46 -5.58
C LYS A 11 -11.09 4.30 -7.02
N THR A 12 -10.26 4.62 -8.02
CA THR A 12 -10.62 4.57 -9.44
C THR A 12 -9.50 3.96 -10.28
N PRO A 13 -9.82 3.33 -11.43
CA PRO A 13 -8.82 2.76 -12.33
C PRO A 13 -7.78 3.77 -12.84
N GLU A 14 -8.19 5.02 -13.05
CA GLU A 14 -7.28 6.11 -13.47
C GLU A 14 -6.30 6.44 -12.34
N GLY A 15 -6.78 6.40 -11.10
CA GLY A 15 -5.94 6.59 -9.92
C GLY A 15 -4.93 5.45 -9.74
N GLU A 16 -5.32 4.20 -10.00
CA GLU A 16 -4.41 3.06 -10.00
C GLU A 16 -3.31 3.21 -11.07
N SER A 17 -3.69 3.56 -12.30
CA SER A 17 -2.75 3.81 -13.39
C SER A 17 -1.77 4.93 -13.04
N LYS A 18 -2.26 6.02 -12.42
CA LYS A 18 -1.43 7.12 -11.97
C LYS A 18 -0.47 6.71 -10.86
N LEU A 19 -0.93 5.93 -9.88
CA LEU A 19 -0.08 5.43 -8.80
C LEU A 19 1.09 4.62 -9.36
N HIS A 20 0.80 3.71 -10.31
CA HIS A 20 1.83 2.91 -10.97
C HIS A 20 2.91 3.79 -11.63
N VAL A 21 2.50 4.76 -12.45
CA VAL A 21 3.43 5.68 -13.14
C VAL A 21 4.26 6.51 -12.15
N VAL A 22 3.64 7.03 -11.10
CA VAL A 22 4.36 7.84 -10.09
C VAL A 22 5.36 6.98 -9.33
N ARG A 23 5.00 5.75 -8.97
CA ARG A 23 5.89 4.82 -8.29
C ARG A 23 7.12 4.51 -9.13
N GLU A 24 6.95 4.15 -10.41
CA GLU A 24 8.08 3.90 -11.32
C GLU A 24 9.03 5.09 -11.36
N ARG A 25 8.47 6.29 -11.55
CA ARG A 25 9.27 7.52 -11.55
C ARG A 25 10.05 7.72 -10.25
N PHE A 26 9.44 7.45 -9.10
CA PHE A 26 10.13 7.54 -7.81
C PHE A 26 11.18 6.45 -7.62
N SER A 27 10.96 5.23 -8.11
CA SER A 27 11.98 4.17 -8.13
C SER A 27 13.25 4.64 -8.85
N GLU A 28 13.10 5.29 -10.00
CA GLU A 28 14.23 5.76 -10.81
C GLU A 28 14.94 6.98 -10.20
N THR A 29 14.15 7.94 -9.69
CA THR A 29 14.68 9.26 -9.30
C THR A 29 15.07 9.36 -7.84
N LEU A 30 14.39 8.65 -6.95
CA LEU A 30 14.58 8.72 -5.50
C LEU A 30 15.20 7.46 -4.90
N LYS A 31 15.03 6.31 -5.57
CA LYS A 31 15.48 4.97 -5.10
C LYS A 31 15.10 4.71 -3.63
N PRO A 32 13.80 4.72 -3.27
CA PRO A 32 13.38 4.48 -1.89
C PRO A 32 13.79 3.08 -1.42
N ALA A 33 14.14 2.95 -0.14
CA ALA A 33 14.44 1.67 0.50
C ALA A 33 13.19 0.77 0.57
N PHE A 34 12.02 1.39 0.80
CA PHE A 34 10.72 0.71 0.77
C PHE A 34 9.58 1.71 0.56
N TYR A 35 8.38 1.18 0.32
CA TYR A 35 7.13 1.92 0.24
C TYR A 35 6.20 1.57 1.40
N SER A 36 5.36 2.49 1.85
CA SER A 36 4.23 2.18 2.74
C SER A 36 2.90 2.45 2.02
N VAL A 37 1.85 1.72 2.39
CA VAL A 37 0.50 1.94 1.87
C VAL A 37 -0.47 2.11 3.03
N THR A 38 -1.15 3.25 3.07
CA THR A 38 -2.10 3.57 4.13
C THR A 38 -3.30 2.62 4.16
N PHE A 39 -3.95 2.54 5.32
CA PHE A 39 -5.13 1.72 5.58
C PHE A 39 -6.26 2.62 6.08
N GLY A 40 -7.38 2.64 5.35
CA GLY A 40 -8.53 3.47 5.67
C GLY A 40 -9.11 3.13 7.05
N ALA A 41 -9.44 4.17 7.82
CA ALA A 41 -10.07 4.00 9.12
C ALA A 41 -11.34 3.14 9.00
N GLY A 42 -11.52 2.20 9.93
CA GLY A 42 -12.66 1.26 9.94
C GLY A 42 -12.67 0.24 8.80
N GLY A 43 -11.55 0.02 8.09
CA GLY A 43 -11.46 -0.97 7.01
C GLY A 43 -12.01 -0.51 5.66
N SER A 44 -12.41 0.77 5.54
CA SER A 44 -13.06 1.32 4.34
C SER A 44 -12.24 1.22 3.04
N THR A 45 -10.92 1.02 3.12
CA THR A 45 -10.04 0.81 1.96
C THR A 45 -9.18 -0.45 2.07
N GLN A 46 -9.56 -1.41 2.90
CA GLN A 46 -8.76 -2.63 3.15
C GLN A 46 -8.39 -3.36 1.86
N SER A 47 -9.36 -3.57 0.97
CA SER A 47 -9.13 -4.22 -0.33
C SER A 47 -8.16 -3.44 -1.22
N GLY A 48 -8.28 -2.11 -1.25
CA GLY A 48 -7.38 -1.24 -2.00
C GLY A 48 -5.95 -1.27 -1.46
N THR A 49 -5.78 -1.26 -0.14
CA THR A 49 -4.46 -1.37 0.51
C THR A 49 -3.78 -2.68 0.11
N LEU A 50 -4.47 -3.81 0.26
CA LEU A 50 -3.92 -5.13 -0.07
C LEU A 50 -3.58 -5.24 -1.56
N LYS A 51 -4.41 -4.70 -2.45
CA LYS A 51 -4.14 -4.68 -3.89
C LYS A 51 -2.86 -3.91 -4.20
N VAL A 52 -2.75 -2.67 -3.73
CA VAL A 52 -1.56 -1.82 -4.01
C VAL A 52 -0.29 -2.44 -3.41
N VAL A 53 -0.37 -3.00 -2.21
CA VAL A 53 0.77 -3.68 -1.58
C VAL A 53 1.21 -4.89 -2.42
N SER A 54 0.26 -5.70 -2.89
CA SER A 54 0.54 -6.86 -3.76
C SER A 54 1.17 -6.43 -5.08
N ASP A 55 0.65 -5.37 -5.71
CA ASP A 55 1.16 -4.83 -6.97
C ASP A 55 2.61 -4.32 -6.82
N ILE A 56 2.91 -3.60 -5.73
CA ILE A 56 4.26 -3.07 -5.45
C ILE A 56 5.23 -4.22 -5.15
N HIS A 57 4.81 -5.22 -4.37
CA HIS A 57 5.62 -6.38 -4.03
C HIS A 57 5.92 -7.24 -5.27
N ALA A 58 4.92 -7.49 -6.12
CA ALA A 58 5.08 -8.24 -7.37
C ALA A 58 6.05 -7.56 -8.33
N ALA A 59 6.18 -6.23 -8.26
CA ALA A 59 7.17 -5.47 -9.01
C ALA A 59 8.56 -5.42 -8.33
N GLY A 60 8.80 -6.22 -7.31
CA GLY A 60 10.12 -6.44 -6.70
C GLY A 60 10.56 -5.40 -5.67
N ALA A 61 9.66 -4.52 -5.23
CA ALA A 61 9.98 -3.51 -4.22
C ALA A 61 9.55 -3.95 -2.81
N ALA A 62 10.33 -3.56 -1.80
CA ALA A 62 9.93 -3.70 -0.41
C ALA A 62 8.74 -2.78 -0.12
N VAL A 63 7.70 -3.32 0.52
CA VAL A 63 6.47 -2.59 0.83
C VAL A 63 5.87 -3.03 2.15
N ALA A 64 5.43 -2.06 2.95
CA ALA A 64 4.79 -2.25 4.23
C ALA A 64 3.30 -1.86 4.16
N PRO A 65 2.35 -2.79 4.37
CA PRO A 65 0.95 -2.42 4.57
C PRO A 65 0.77 -1.72 5.92
N HIS A 66 0.02 -0.63 5.95
CA HIS A 66 -0.58 -0.19 7.21
C HIS A 66 -1.73 -1.13 7.56
N LEU A 67 -2.01 -1.24 8.86
CA LEU A 67 -3.10 -2.04 9.39
C LEU A 67 -3.69 -1.32 10.59
N SER A 68 -4.99 -1.04 10.56
CA SER A 68 -5.71 -0.49 11.71
C SER A 68 -6.66 -1.54 12.28
N CYS A 69 -6.61 -1.72 13.61
CA CYS A 69 -7.50 -2.63 14.32
C CYS A 69 -8.83 -1.96 14.74
N VAL A 70 -8.98 -0.64 14.53
CA VAL A 70 -10.18 0.10 14.93
C VAL A 70 -11.38 -0.43 14.15
N GLY A 71 -12.39 -0.93 14.86
CA GLY A 71 -13.59 -1.51 14.27
C GLY A 71 -13.43 -2.94 13.72
N SER A 72 -12.26 -3.58 13.90
CA SER A 72 -12.02 -4.96 13.48
C SER A 72 -12.14 -5.93 14.65
N SER A 73 -12.67 -7.14 14.39
CA SER A 73 -12.57 -8.25 15.35
C SER A 73 -11.17 -8.87 15.31
N ARG A 74 -10.82 -9.62 16.36
CA ARG A 74 -9.55 -10.37 16.42
C ARG A 74 -9.44 -11.37 15.26
N GLU A 75 -10.54 -12.00 14.91
CA GLU A 75 -10.64 -12.97 13.82
C GLU A 75 -10.39 -12.30 12.46
N SER A 76 -10.97 -11.11 12.24
CA SER A 76 -10.75 -10.31 11.03
C SER A 76 -9.28 -9.90 10.88
N VAL A 77 -8.66 -9.43 11.97
CA VAL A 77 -7.22 -9.09 11.97
C VAL A 77 -6.35 -10.31 11.68
N ARG A 78 -6.68 -11.47 12.28
CA ARG A 78 -5.96 -12.71 12.00
C ARG A 78 -6.07 -13.12 10.53
N GLU A 79 -7.22 -12.96 9.90
CA GLU A 79 -7.41 -13.29 8.50
C GLU A 79 -6.59 -12.37 7.58
N MET A 80 -6.48 -11.08 7.91
CA MET A 80 -5.65 -10.13 7.16
C MET A 80 -4.14 -10.42 7.22
N LEU A 81 -3.67 -11.17 8.21
CA LEU A 81 -2.24 -11.47 8.42
C LEU A 81 -1.81 -12.82 7.82
N LYS A 82 -2.72 -13.56 7.20
CA LYS A 82 -2.41 -14.80 6.48
C LYS A 82 -2.00 -14.49 5.05
#